data_AF-A0A2G5CAZ8-F1
#
_entry.id   AF-A0A2G5CAZ8-F1
#
_cell.length_a   1.000
_cell.length_b   1.000
_cell.length_c   1.000
_cell.angle_alpha   90.00
_cell.angle_beta   90.00
_cell.angle_gamma   90.00
#
_symmetry.space_group_name_H-M   'P 1'
#
loop_
_entity.id
_entity.type
_entity.pdbx_description
1 polymer ?
#
loop_
_entity_poly.entity_id
_entity_poly.type
_entity_poly.pdbx_seq_one_letter_code
_entity_poly.pdbx_strand_id
1 'polypeptide(L)'
;MSSRKKTTGRKKIVIQKIEIRKSLHVTISKRTNGISKKATELAFLCGAHLFILIFSPGGKLHVFVHPSVDVIVNRFLNDGGLVEKQDDAVPYNDYKCACIDGLARRYNELNDQV
;
A
#
# COMPACT_ATOMS: atom_id res chain seq x y z
N MET A 1 35.77 -7.70 28.69
CA MET A 1 34.65 -8.60 28.33
C MET A 1 34.08 -8.17 26.98
N SER A 2 34.25 -8.97 25.93
CA SER A 2 33.72 -8.66 24.59
C SER A 2 32.19 -8.78 24.59
N SER A 3 31.47 -7.69 24.30
CA SER A 3 30.01 -7.74 24.23
C SER A 3 29.58 -8.51 22.98
N ARG A 4 28.86 -9.63 23.14
CA ARG A 4 28.30 -10.37 22.01
C ARG A 4 27.15 -9.55 21.41
N LYS A 5 27.16 -9.35 20.10
CA LYS A 5 26.03 -8.72 19.38
C LYS A 5 24.79 -9.61 19.53
N LYS A 6 23.69 -9.01 20.01
CA LYS A 6 22.40 -9.70 20.23
C LYS A 6 21.71 -10.11 18.92
N THR A 7 21.92 -9.37 17.82
CA THR A 7 21.34 -9.68 16.51
C THR A 7 22.33 -9.39 15.38
N THR A 8 22.06 -9.97 14.21
CA THR A 8 22.88 -9.77 13.00
C THR A 8 22.50 -8.50 12.20
N GLY A 9 21.52 -7.71 12.66
CA GLY A 9 21.10 -6.46 12.02
C GLY A 9 20.40 -6.64 10.66
N ARG A 10 20.28 -5.54 9.90
CA ARG A 10 19.70 -5.56 8.54
C ARG A 10 20.68 -6.25 7.58
N LYS A 11 20.22 -7.30 6.91
CA LYS A 11 21.00 -8.01 5.88
C LYS A 11 20.54 -7.62 4.48
N LYS A 12 21.50 -7.60 3.53
CA LYS A 12 21.19 -7.48 2.10
C LYS A 12 20.47 -8.75 1.65
N ILE A 13 19.45 -8.59 0.82
CA ILE A 13 18.71 -9.68 0.18
C ILE A 13 18.63 -9.41 -1.33
N VAL A 14 18.44 -10.46 -2.12
CA VAL A 14 18.22 -10.34 -3.57
C VAL A 14 16.81 -9.81 -3.84
N ILE A 15 16.63 -8.97 -4.87
CA ILE A 15 15.31 -8.47 -5.29
C ILE A 15 14.66 -9.51 -6.20
N GLN A 16 14.12 -10.54 -5.57
CA GLN A 16 13.37 -11.63 -6.19
C GLN A 16 12.25 -12.07 -5.23
N LYS A 17 11.36 -12.96 -5.68
CA LYS A 17 10.32 -13.54 -4.83
C LYS A 17 10.97 -14.23 -3.62
N ILE A 18 10.44 -13.95 -2.42
CA ILE A 18 10.87 -14.62 -1.19
C ILE A 18 10.06 -15.90 -1.05
N GLU A 19 10.71 -17.04 -1.19
CA GLU A 19 10.05 -18.35 -1.15
C GLU A 19 9.56 -18.73 0.25
N ILE A 20 10.31 -18.34 1.30
CA ILE A 20 9.94 -18.66 2.68
C ILE A 20 8.75 -17.80 3.11
N ARG A 21 7.57 -18.42 3.23
CA ARG A 21 6.29 -17.74 3.57
C ARG A 21 6.35 -16.84 4.80
N LYS A 22 7.01 -17.27 5.89
CA LYS A 22 7.19 -16.45 7.11
C LYS A 22 7.99 -15.17 6.82
N SER A 23 9.11 -15.29 6.11
CA SER A 23 9.95 -14.15 5.73
C SER A 23 9.24 -13.25 4.72
N LEU A 24 8.47 -13.82 3.80
CA LEU A 24 7.64 -13.09 2.85
C LEU A 24 6.59 -12.23 3.57
N HIS A 25 5.80 -12.83 4.47
CA HIS A 25 4.78 -12.11 5.25
C HIS A 25 5.38 -10.95 6.05
N VAL A 26 6.48 -11.20 6.77
CA VAL A 26 7.16 -10.14 7.54
C VAL A 26 7.70 -9.04 6.63
N THR A 27 8.25 -9.42 5.47
CA THR A 27 8.82 -8.47 4.51
C THR A 27 7.74 -7.61 3.87
N ILE A 28 6.62 -8.20 3.47
CA ILE A 28 5.46 -7.46 2.93
C ILE A 28 4.98 -6.47 3.97
N SER A 29 4.69 -6.91 5.21
CA SER A 29 4.22 -6.00 6.26
C SER A 29 5.18 -4.83 6.51
N LYS A 30 6.49 -5.10 6.58
CA LYS A 30 7.49 -4.03 6.81
C LYS A 30 7.64 -3.11 5.60
N ARG A 31 7.67 -3.65 4.38
CA ARG A 31 7.86 -2.86 3.15
C ARG A 31 6.61 -2.05 2.83
N THR A 32 5.42 -2.63 2.92
CA THR A 32 4.15 -1.93 2.74
C THR A 32 4.05 -0.75 3.70
N ASN A 33 4.35 -0.96 4.99
CA ASN A 33 4.37 0.13 5.96
C ASN A 33 5.41 1.22 5.62
N GLY A 34 6.61 0.82 5.18
CA GLY A 34 7.63 1.76 4.73
C GLY A 34 7.23 2.56 3.49
N ILE A 35 6.60 1.90 2.51
CA ILE A 35 6.07 2.51 1.29
C ILE A 35 4.97 3.52 1.65
N SER A 36 4.01 3.14 2.49
CA SER A 36 2.96 4.06 2.93
C SER A 36 3.53 5.30 3.61
N LYS A 37 4.53 5.16 4.48
CA LYS A 37 5.21 6.31 5.09
C LYS A 37 5.88 7.22 4.06
N LYS A 38 6.56 6.65 3.07
CA LYS A 38 7.19 7.44 1.99
C LYS A 38 6.17 8.10 1.07
N ALA A 39 5.05 7.44 0.80
CA ALA A 39 3.95 8.02 0.05
C ALA A 39 3.31 9.18 0.83
N THR A 40 3.16 9.06 2.15
CA THR A 40 2.74 10.15 3.02
C THR A 40 3.70 11.34 2.96
N GLU A 41 5.01 11.10 3.14
CA GLU A 41 6.02 12.17 3.01
C GLU A 41 5.95 12.85 1.64
N LEU A 42 5.84 12.08 0.56
CA LEU A 42 5.77 12.60 -0.81
C LEU A 42 4.50 13.42 -1.06
N ALA A 43 3.36 12.92 -0.59
CA ALA A 43 2.08 13.62 -0.66
C ALA A 43 2.14 14.98 0.02
N PHE A 44 2.66 15.05 1.24
CA PHE A 44 2.73 16.29 2.01
C PHE A 44 3.82 17.25 1.53
N LEU A 45 5.02 16.76 1.22
CA LEU A 45 6.14 17.64 0.85
C LEU A 45 5.99 18.21 -0.56
N CYS A 46 5.36 17.46 -1.47
CA CYS A 46 5.27 17.84 -2.87
C CYS A 46 3.84 18.10 -3.34
N GLY A 47 2.83 18.05 -2.46
CA GLY A 47 1.43 18.12 -2.86
C GLY A 47 1.02 17.00 -3.83
N ALA A 48 1.67 15.83 -3.73
CA ALA A 48 1.52 14.77 -4.72
C ALA A 48 0.21 14.00 -4.54
N HIS A 49 -0.55 13.89 -5.62
CA HIS A 49 -1.74 13.05 -5.73
C HIS A 49 -1.33 11.60 -6.01
N LEU A 50 -1.61 10.67 -5.09
CA LEU A 50 -1.07 9.31 -5.11
C LEU A 50 -2.13 8.27 -4.73
N PHE A 51 -2.04 7.12 -5.38
CA PHE A 51 -2.83 5.93 -5.06
C PHE A 51 -1.96 4.68 -5.13
N ILE A 52 -1.98 3.88 -4.06
CA ILE A 52 -1.18 2.66 -3.93
C ILE A 52 -2.09 1.53 -3.45
N LEU A 53 -2.12 0.45 -4.24
CA LEU A 53 -2.79 -0.82 -3.94
C LEU A 53 -1.76 -1.93 -3.83
N ILE A 54 -1.77 -2.67 -2.73
CA ILE A 54 -0.89 -3.82 -2.49
C ILE A 54 -1.72 -5.02 -2.05
N PHE A 55 -1.78 -6.04 -2.90
CA PHE A 55 -2.37 -7.33 -2.57
C PHE A 55 -1.32 -8.22 -1.91
N SER A 56 -1.62 -8.67 -0.69
CA SER A 56 -0.77 -9.65 -0.03
C SER A 56 -1.14 -11.07 -0.48
N PRO A 57 -0.18 -12.01 -0.51
CA PRO A 57 -0.46 -13.44 -0.70
C PRO A 57 -1.35 -14.07 0.38
N GLY A 58 -1.68 -13.32 1.44
CA GLY A 58 -2.66 -13.71 2.45
C GLY A 58 -4.08 -13.25 2.13
N GLY A 59 -4.32 -12.73 0.93
CA GLY A 59 -5.61 -12.23 0.47
C GLY A 59 -6.06 -10.92 1.09
N LYS A 60 -5.16 -10.24 1.83
CA LYS A 60 -5.42 -8.91 2.39
C LYS A 60 -4.95 -7.82 1.43
N LEU A 61 -5.84 -6.86 1.15
CA LEU A 61 -5.55 -5.65 0.38
C LEU A 61 -5.12 -4.51 1.32
N HIS A 62 -3.98 -3.90 1.00
CA HIS A 62 -3.48 -2.69 1.65
C HIS A 62 -3.63 -1.50 0.69
N VAL A 63 -4.26 -0.43 1.16
CA VAL A 63 -4.57 0.76 0.35
C VAL A 63 -4.05 2.02 1.03
N PHE A 64 -3.27 2.81 0.28
CA PHE A 64 -2.91 4.19 0.60
C PHE A 64 -3.42 5.10 -0.52
N VAL A 65 -4.04 6.22 -0.13
CA VAL A 65 -4.58 7.19 -1.07
C VAL A 65 -4.44 8.60 -0.49
N HIS A 66 -4.12 9.56 -1.34
CA HIS A 66 -4.15 10.98 -1.02
C HIS A 66 -4.42 11.78 -2.30
N PRO A 67 -5.35 12.75 -2.31
CA PRO A 67 -6.19 13.19 -1.18
C PRO A 67 -7.40 12.27 -0.92
N SER A 68 -8.08 11.80 -1.97
CA SER A 68 -9.20 10.85 -1.87
C SER A 68 -9.22 9.91 -3.09
N VAL A 69 -9.91 8.77 -2.98
CA VAL A 69 -10.03 7.80 -4.08
C VAL A 69 -10.73 8.46 -5.27
N ASP A 70 -11.83 9.17 -5.04
CA ASP A 70 -12.62 9.79 -6.09
C ASP A 70 -11.80 10.80 -6.89
N VAL A 71 -10.98 11.63 -6.21
CA VAL A 71 -10.12 12.61 -6.89
C VAL A 71 -9.10 11.90 -7.79
N ILE A 72 -8.46 10.83 -7.30
CA ILE A 72 -7.47 10.10 -8.09
C ILE A 72 -8.11 9.34 -9.24
N VAL A 73 -9.22 8.63 -9.00
CA VAL A 73 -9.91 7.83 -10.01
C VAL A 73 -10.51 8.73 -11.08
N ASN A 74 -11.18 9.83 -10.70
CA ASN A 74 -11.71 10.80 -11.65
C ASN A 74 -10.58 11.42 -12.46
N ARG A 75 -9.43 11.75 -11.85
CA ARG A 75 -8.28 12.26 -12.60
C ARG A 75 -7.74 11.22 -13.58
N PHE A 76 -7.60 9.97 -13.16
CA PHE A 76 -7.06 8.89 -13.98
C PHE A 76 -7.99 8.52 -15.15
N LEU A 77 -9.30 8.54 -14.93
CA LEU A 77 -10.29 8.18 -15.96
C LEU A 77 -10.61 9.34 -16.92
N ASN A 78 -10.50 10.59 -16.45
CA ASN A 78 -10.91 11.78 -17.23
C ASN A 78 -9.76 12.52 -17.92
N ASP A 79 -8.54 11.99 -17.86
CA ASP A 79 -7.26 12.56 -18.37
C ASP A 79 -7.39 13.82 -19.27
N GLY A 80 -7.60 14.99 -18.63
CA GLY A 80 -7.80 16.26 -19.32
C GLY A 80 -8.08 17.52 -18.47
N GLY A 81 -8.46 17.41 -17.19
CA GLY A 81 -8.81 18.61 -16.41
C GLY A 81 -8.46 18.52 -14.93
N LEU A 82 -7.62 19.43 -14.46
CA LEU A 82 -7.39 19.70 -13.04
C LEU A 82 -8.66 20.31 -12.45
N VAL A 83 -9.33 19.59 -11.56
CA VAL A 83 -10.33 20.19 -10.67
C VAL A 83 -9.75 20.18 -9.27
N GLU A 84 -9.22 21.33 -8.87
CA GLU A 84 -9.01 21.63 -7.45
C GLU A 84 -10.33 22.14 -6.87
N LYS A 85 -10.77 21.56 -5.74
CA LYS A 85 -11.19 22.31 -4.54
C LYS A 85 -11.12 21.45 -3.26
N GLN A 86 -10.27 21.93 -2.36
CA GLN A 86 -10.30 22.05 -0.89
C GLN A 86 -11.23 21.20 0.00
N ASP A 87 -10.58 20.55 0.98
CA ASP A 87 -10.93 20.22 2.37
C ASP A 87 -12.31 19.66 2.73
N ASP A 88 -12.33 18.39 3.15
CA ASP A 88 -12.92 17.97 4.42
C ASP A 88 -12.32 16.62 4.86
N ALA A 89 -11.82 16.55 6.09
CA ALA A 89 -11.34 15.33 6.72
C ALA A 89 -12.53 14.38 6.99
N VAL A 90 -12.95 13.61 5.98
CA VAL A 90 -13.98 12.57 6.16
C VAL A 90 -13.35 11.32 6.79
N PRO A 91 -13.93 10.75 7.86
CA PRO A 91 -13.44 9.54 8.49
C PRO A 91 -13.39 8.35 7.52
N TYR A 92 -12.17 8.10 7.04
CA TYR A 92 -11.66 7.13 6.08
C TYR A 92 -12.13 5.65 6.19
N ASN A 93 -12.85 5.26 7.22
CA ASN A 93 -12.95 3.84 7.61
C ASN A 93 -14.17 3.07 7.06
N ASP A 94 -15.32 3.69 6.79
CA ASP A 94 -16.55 2.92 6.50
C ASP A 94 -16.77 2.61 5.00
N TYR A 95 -16.47 3.55 4.10
CA TYR A 95 -16.55 3.31 2.64
C TYR A 95 -15.46 2.37 2.11
N LYS A 96 -14.40 2.18 2.92
CA LYS A 96 -13.28 1.30 2.58
C LYS A 96 -13.67 -0.17 2.60
N CYS A 97 -14.39 -0.64 3.62
CA CYS A 97 -14.53 -2.08 3.87
C CYS A 97 -15.22 -2.81 2.71
N ALA A 98 -16.40 -2.36 2.27
CA ALA A 98 -17.18 -3.08 1.26
C ALA A 98 -16.49 -3.14 -0.12
N CYS A 99 -15.89 -2.03 -0.58
CA CYS A 99 -15.25 -1.97 -1.89
C CYS A 99 -13.87 -2.66 -1.89
N ILE A 100 -13.10 -2.53 -0.80
CA ILE A 100 -11.83 -3.24 -0.61
C ILE A 100 -12.06 -4.75 -0.49
N ASP A 101 -13.11 -5.18 0.20
CA ASP A 101 -13.45 -6.60 0.33
C ASP A 101 -13.82 -7.20 -1.03
N GLY A 102 -14.58 -6.47 -1.86
CA GLY A 102 -14.88 -6.88 -3.23
C GLY A 102 -13.63 -7.03 -4.11
N LEU A 103 -12.72 -6.05 -4.06
CA LEU A 103 -11.45 -6.10 -4.78
C LEU A 103 -10.54 -7.23 -4.29
N ALA A 104 -10.48 -7.45 -2.98
CA ALA A 104 -9.70 -8.52 -2.37
C ALA A 104 -10.25 -9.89 -2.79
N ARG A 105 -11.57 -10.09 -2.77
CA ARG A 105 -12.22 -11.33 -3.23
C ARG A 105 -11.88 -11.61 -4.70
N ARG A 106 -12.09 -10.65 -5.58
CA ARG A 106 -11.81 -10.82 -7.01
C ARG A 106 -10.32 -11.09 -7.29
N TYR A 107 -9.42 -10.44 -6.55
CA TYR A 107 -8.00 -10.74 -6.64
C TYR A 107 -7.70 -12.19 -6.22
N ASN A 108 -8.28 -12.65 -5.11
CA ASN A 108 -8.08 -14.02 -4.64
C ASN A 108 -8.65 -15.03 -5.65
N GLU A 109 -9.84 -14.80 -6.18
CA GLU A 109 -10.47 -15.63 -7.23
C GLU A 109 -9.58 -15.76 -8.47
N LEU A 110 -8.98 -14.67 -8.94
CA LEU A 110 -8.07 -14.68 -10.07
C LEU A 110 -6.74 -15.37 -9.75
N ASN A 111 -6.25 -15.23 -8.53
CA ASN A 111 -5.00 -15.85 -8.10
C ASN A 111 -5.15 -17.35 -7.80
N ASP A 112 -6.36 -17.84 -7.54
CA ASP A 112 -6.66 -19.27 -7.39
C ASP A 112 -6.83 -19.98 -8.76
N GLN A 113 -6.88 -19.24 -9.86
CA GLN A 113 -6.99 -19.77 -11.24
C GLN A 113 -5.63 -20.00 -11.93
N VAL A 114 -4.51 -19.66 -11.28
CA VAL A 114 -3.13 -19.76 -11.81
C VAL A 114 -2.30 -20.67 -10.93
#